data_AF-A0A6M8VWU9-F1
#
_entry.id   AF-A0A6M8VWU9-F1
#
_cell.length_a   1.000
_cell.length_b   1.000
_cell.length_c   1.000
_cell.angle_alpha   90.00
_cell.angle_beta   90.00
_cell.angle_gamma   90.00
#
_symmetry.space_group_name_H-M   'P 1'
#
loop_
_entity.id
_entity.type
_entity.pdbx_description
1 polymer ?
#
loop_
_entity_poly.entity_id
_entity_poly.type
_entity_poly.pdbx_seq_one_letter_code
_entity_poly.pdbx_strand_id
1 'polypeptide(L)'
;MKKILGVLAVGCLAGSAMAGPQVRFYNTDGSDNEDGFTADLGANGYSNPTGDYVTFCVETLEHFGYGTTYEYLISDQVRDNGGNGNLALNTQAGRRVAWLYKEFATGGAAAIRALDAAFSGFTDQQTRELLQRYIWDRFAIPSNDNWQNGTFTDAMFDTMTTQADAGGAQSGLHNVRVMNIYSVGHNGDDAYGGQDMLVIIPLPSGAGLASVGLLGLAAARRRRA
;
A
#
# COMPACT_ATOMS: atom_id res chain seq x y z
N MET A 1 -21.80 -66.83 16.67
CA MET A 1 -22.20 -65.50 16.12
C MET A 1 -21.28 -64.45 16.71
N LYS A 2 -20.25 -64.00 15.98
CA LYS A 2 -19.27 -62.99 16.44
C LYS A 2 -19.70 -61.62 15.91
N LYS A 3 -19.99 -60.68 16.82
CA LYS A 3 -20.35 -59.30 16.50
C LYS A 3 -19.08 -58.51 16.14
N ILE A 4 -19.03 -57.95 14.94
CA ILE A 4 -17.97 -57.04 14.49
C ILE A 4 -18.33 -55.64 15.00
N LEU A 5 -17.50 -55.11 15.89
CA LEU A 5 -17.62 -53.74 16.40
C LEU A 5 -16.85 -52.82 15.43
N GLY A 6 -17.58 -52.09 14.59
CA GLY A 6 -17.00 -51.08 13.70
C GLY A 6 -16.71 -49.80 14.48
N VAL A 7 -15.43 -49.48 14.65
CA VAL A 7 -14.97 -48.19 15.17
C VAL A 7 -15.02 -47.17 14.03
N LEU A 8 -15.97 -46.23 14.10
CA LEU A 8 -16.05 -45.10 13.20
C LEU A 8 -15.03 -44.05 13.66
N ALA A 9 -13.88 -43.96 12.99
CA ALA A 9 -12.92 -42.90 13.21
C ALA A 9 -13.45 -41.61 12.58
N VAL A 10 -13.99 -40.71 13.41
CA VAL A 10 -14.32 -39.34 13.01
C VAL A 10 -13.00 -38.56 12.96
N GLY A 11 -12.45 -38.40 11.75
CA GLY A 11 -11.30 -37.54 11.53
C GLY A 11 -11.71 -36.07 11.63
N CYS A 12 -11.31 -35.39 12.71
CA CYS A 12 -11.33 -33.94 12.77
C CYS A 12 -10.34 -33.37 11.74
N LEU A 13 -10.85 -32.93 10.60
CA LEU A 13 -10.13 -32.03 9.71
C LEU A 13 -10.09 -30.66 10.38
N ALA A 14 -9.06 -30.41 11.19
CA ALA A 14 -8.74 -29.06 11.64
C ALA A 14 -8.30 -28.26 10.42
N GLY A 15 -9.21 -27.45 9.86
CA GLY A 15 -8.86 -26.45 8.87
C GLY A 15 -7.84 -25.50 9.48
N SER A 16 -6.60 -25.57 9.02
CA SER A 16 -5.61 -24.54 9.36
C SER A 16 -6.09 -23.26 8.70
N ALA A 17 -6.59 -22.30 9.50
CA ALA A 17 -6.78 -20.95 9.03
C ALA A 17 -5.40 -20.44 8.61
N MET A 18 -5.17 -20.37 7.30
CA MET A 18 -3.96 -19.77 6.76
C MET A 18 -4.00 -18.30 7.16
N ALA A 19 -3.06 -17.86 8.00
CA ALA A 19 -2.90 -16.45 8.34
C ALA A 19 -2.75 -15.64 7.04
N GLY A 20 -3.41 -14.48 6.99
CA GLY A 20 -3.33 -13.59 5.84
C GLY A 20 -1.90 -13.06 5.63
N PRO A 21 -1.60 -12.44 4.48
CA PRO A 21 -0.34 -11.73 4.32
C PRO A 21 -0.28 -10.57 5.32
N GLN A 22 0.92 -10.29 5.85
CA GLN A 22 1.11 -9.35 6.95
C GLN A 22 2.06 -8.21 6.58
N VAL A 23 1.83 -7.06 7.20
CA VAL A 23 2.64 -5.85 7.06
C VAL A 23 2.86 -5.22 8.44
N ARG A 24 4.00 -4.55 8.60
CA ARG A 24 4.30 -3.70 9.75
C ARG A 24 4.84 -2.37 9.26
N PHE A 25 4.46 -1.29 9.93
CA PHE A 25 4.91 0.05 9.57
C PHE A 25 5.89 0.59 10.61
N TYR A 26 6.91 1.32 10.14
CA TYR A 26 7.91 1.97 10.98
C TYR A 26 8.03 3.45 10.61
N ASN A 27 8.27 4.25 11.64
CA ASN A 27 8.72 5.62 11.47
C ASN A 27 10.25 5.60 11.33
N THR A 28 10.77 5.80 10.12
CA THR A 28 12.22 5.76 9.86
C THR A 28 12.91 7.10 10.10
N ASP A 29 12.17 8.21 10.04
CA ASP A 29 12.75 9.56 9.96
C ASP A 29 12.36 10.44 11.17
N GLY A 30 11.63 9.89 12.15
CA GLY A 30 11.14 10.63 13.32
C GLY A 30 10.02 11.61 12.99
N SER A 31 9.37 11.44 11.85
CA SER A 31 8.34 12.33 11.33
C SER A 31 6.97 12.01 11.90
N ASP A 32 6.21 13.05 12.23
CA ASP A 32 4.84 12.93 12.69
C ASP A 32 3.94 12.75 11.46
N ASN A 33 3.32 11.58 11.29
CA ASN A 33 2.15 11.23 10.46
C ASN A 33 1.91 11.85 9.06
N GLU A 34 2.80 12.66 8.48
CA GLU A 34 2.50 13.56 7.36
C GLU A 34 3.44 13.42 6.16
N ASP A 35 4.51 12.63 6.23
CA ASP A 35 5.53 12.51 5.17
C ASP A 35 5.71 11.07 4.66
N GLY A 36 4.72 10.20 4.89
CA GLY A 36 4.74 8.81 4.46
C GLY A 36 5.64 7.91 5.32
N PHE A 37 5.39 6.61 5.26
CA PHE A 37 5.94 5.66 6.23
C PHE A 37 6.62 4.50 5.54
N THR A 38 7.55 3.86 6.25
CA THR A 38 8.22 2.66 5.74
C THR A 38 7.39 1.43 6.09
N ALA A 39 6.99 0.66 5.07
CA ALA A 39 6.24 -0.59 5.21
C ALA A 39 7.16 -1.79 5.02
N ASP A 40 7.11 -2.72 5.98
CA ASP A 40 7.85 -3.98 6.01
C ASP A 40 6.87 -5.15 5.80
N LEU A 41 7.01 -5.81 4.66
CA LEU A 41 6.22 -6.98 4.25
C LEU A 41 6.77 -8.31 4.81
N GLY A 42 7.85 -8.26 5.60
CA GLY A 42 8.54 -9.40 6.21
C GLY A 42 8.02 -9.80 7.59
N ALA A 43 6.88 -9.25 8.04
CA ALA A 43 6.37 -9.31 9.43
C ALA A 43 6.15 -10.73 10.03
N ASN A 44 6.39 -11.80 9.28
CA ASN A 44 6.47 -13.20 9.75
C ASN A 44 7.76 -13.55 10.53
N GLY A 45 8.52 -12.58 11.03
CA GLY A 45 9.74 -12.82 11.82
C GLY A 45 10.98 -13.20 11.00
N TYR A 46 10.95 -13.01 9.68
CA TYR A 46 12.13 -13.08 8.83
C TYR A 46 12.64 -11.66 8.63
N SER A 47 13.82 -11.35 9.17
CA SER A 47 14.57 -10.13 8.84
C SER A 47 14.68 -10.03 7.32
N ASN A 48 13.92 -9.14 6.68
CA ASN A 48 13.95 -8.98 5.24
C ASN A 48 15.14 -8.08 4.87
N PRO A 49 16.14 -8.55 4.11
CA PRO A 49 17.31 -7.73 3.78
C PRO A 49 17.05 -6.66 2.70
N THR A 50 15.87 -6.63 2.04
CA THR A 50 15.70 -5.88 0.77
C THR A 50 14.26 -5.44 0.39
N GLY A 51 13.27 -5.35 1.30
CA GLY A 51 11.84 -5.21 0.90
C GLY A 51 11.02 -4.06 1.48
N ASP A 52 11.66 -3.10 2.13
CA ASP A 52 10.98 -1.93 2.70
C ASP A 52 10.66 -0.90 1.61
N TYR A 53 9.47 -0.28 1.68
CA TYR A 53 9.08 0.79 0.75
C TYR A 53 8.34 1.91 1.47
N VAL A 54 8.38 3.12 0.91
CA VAL A 54 7.64 4.26 1.42
C VAL A 54 6.21 4.25 0.87
N THR A 55 5.25 4.30 1.79
CA THR A 55 3.81 4.36 1.53
C THR A 55 3.21 5.66 2.05
N PHE A 56 1.99 5.98 1.62
CA PHE A 56 1.22 7.13 2.06
C PHE A 56 -0.18 6.70 2.47
N CYS A 57 -0.71 7.36 3.49
CA CYS A 57 -2.10 7.22 3.91
C CYS A 57 -3.02 7.73 2.80
N VAL A 58 -4.09 7.01 2.49
CA VAL A 58 -5.08 7.47 1.52
C VAL A 58 -6.08 8.43 2.15
N GLU A 59 -6.44 8.19 3.40
CA GLU A 59 -7.41 8.99 4.16
C GLU A 59 -6.82 9.53 5.47
N THR A 60 -7.54 10.46 6.12
CA THR A 60 -7.11 11.17 7.33
C THR A 60 -7.78 10.69 8.62
N LEU A 61 -8.91 9.98 8.51
CA LEU A 61 -9.75 9.61 9.65
C LEU A 61 -9.43 8.24 10.24
N GLU A 62 -8.57 7.48 9.56
CA GLU A 62 -8.11 6.19 10.02
C GLU A 62 -6.69 6.29 10.56
N HIS A 63 -6.31 5.32 11.38
CA HIS A 63 -5.01 5.32 12.04
C HIS A 63 -4.42 3.92 12.07
N PHE A 64 -3.09 3.88 12.17
CA PHE A 64 -2.33 2.67 12.44
C PHE A 64 -1.29 2.99 13.54
N GLY A 65 -0.75 1.95 14.17
CA GLY A 65 0.31 2.07 15.16
C GLY A 65 1.64 1.58 14.59
N TYR A 66 2.71 2.34 14.83
CA TYR A 66 4.06 1.91 14.49
C TYR A 66 4.45 0.64 15.25
N GLY A 67 5.14 -0.27 14.59
CA GLY A 67 5.56 -1.55 15.16
C GLY A 67 4.42 -2.58 15.31
N THR A 68 3.17 -2.19 15.09
CA THR A 68 2.02 -3.11 15.10
C THR A 68 1.98 -3.90 13.79
N THR A 69 1.71 -5.20 13.91
CA THR A 69 1.54 -6.08 12.74
C THR A 69 0.07 -6.10 12.35
N TYR A 70 -0.18 -5.97 11.05
CA TYR A 70 -1.50 -6.00 10.44
C TYR A 70 -1.55 -7.11 9.41
N GLU A 71 -2.73 -7.67 9.19
CA GLU A 71 -3.03 -8.39 7.94
C GLU A 71 -3.46 -7.39 6.87
N TYR A 72 -3.34 -7.74 5.60
CA TYR A 72 -3.77 -6.85 4.53
C TYR A 72 -4.47 -7.54 3.36
N LEU A 73 -5.29 -6.76 2.65
CA LEU A 73 -5.82 -7.08 1.33
C LEU A 73 -5.37 -6.01 0.34
N ILE A 74 -5.17 -6.40 -0.91
CA ILE A 74 -4.83 -5.47 -1.99
C ILE A 74 -6.04 -5.28 -2.89
N SER A 75 -6.41 -4.03 -3.11
CA SER A 75 -7.60 -3.61 -3.85
C SER A 75 -7.31 -2.43 -4.77
N ASP A 76 -8.23 -2.09 -5.66
CA ASP A 76 -8.26 -0.79 -6.35
C ASP A 76 -9.21 0.21 -5.68
N GLN A 77 -9.87 -0.21 -4.60
CA GLN A 77 -10.79 0.58 -3.78
C GLN A 77 -10.15 0.97 -2.46
N VAL A 78 -10.47 2.17 -2.00
CA VAL A 78 -10.31 2.59 -0.60
C VAL A 78 -11.53 2.05 0.15
N ARG A 79 -11.30 1.49 1.33
CA ARG A 79 -12.34 1.03 2.24
C ARG A 79 -13.01 2.26 2.85
N ASP A 80 -14.29 2.45 2.54
CA ASP A 80 -15.05 3.56 3.09
C ASP A 80 -15.46 3.26 4.54
N ASN A 81 -14.80 3.90 5.50
CA ASN A 81 -15.16 3.82 6.92
C ASN A 81 -15.73 5.14 7.45
N GLY A 82 -16.35 5.96 6.58
CA GLY A 82 -16.77 7.32 6.97
C GLY A 82 -17.87 7.97 6.13
N GLY A 83 -18.33 7.37 5.04
CA GLY A 83 -19.55 7.75 4.33
C GLY A 83 -19.37 8.65 3.12
N ASN A 84 -18.29 8.51 2.34
CA ASN A 84 -18.19 9.21 1.06
C ASN A 84 -17.78 8.26 -0.07
N GLY A 85 -18.79 7.68 -0.71
CA GLY A 85 -18.67 6.58 -1.68
C GLY A 85 -18.05 6.91 -3.04
N ASN A 86 -16.92 7.63 -3.08
CA ASN A 86 -16.14 7.90 -4.31
C ASN A 86 -14.61 7.78 -4.12
N LEU A 87 -14.15 7.12 -3.06
CA LEU A 87 -12.71 6.93 -2.79
C LEU A 87 -12.19 5.70 -3.55
N ALA A 88 -11.93 5.87 -4.85
CA ALA A 88 -11.40 4.80 -5.67
C ALA A 88 -10.25 5.29 -6.56
N LEU A 89 -9.21 4.45 -6.71
CA LEU A 89 -8.08 4.76 -7.59
C LEU A 89 -8.51 4.88 -9.06
N ASN A 90 -9.63 4.25 -9.44
CA ASN A 90 -10.13 4.27 -10.81
C ASN A 90 -10.80 5.61 -11.21
N THR A 91 -11.02 6.54 -10.27
CA THR A 91 -11.50 7.90 -10.57
C THR A 91 -10.40 8.74 -11.24
N GLN A 92 -10.74 9.89 -11.82
CA GLN A 92 -9.72 10.78 -12.40
C GLN A 92 -8.71 11.26 -11.35
N ALA A 93 -9.21 11.63 -10.16
CA ALA A 93 -8.37 12.04 -9.04
C ALA A 93 -7.48 10.89 -8.57
N GLY A 94 -8.04 9.69 -8.42
CA GLY A 94 -7.30 8.51 -8.02
C GLY A 94 -6.24 8.08 -9.02
N ARG A 95 -6.49 8.22 -10.31
CA ARG A 95 -5.51 7.94 -11.36
C ARG A 95 -4.33 8.91 -11.34
N ARG A 96 -4.56 10.18 -10.99
CA ARG A 96 -3.48 11.18 -10.84
C ARG A 96 -2.60 10.86 -9.64
N VAL A 97 -3.21 10.49 -8.51
CA VAL A 97 -2.50 9.99 -7.33
C VAL A 97 -1.69 8.74 -7.66
N ALA A 98 -2.30 7.77 -8.35
CA ALA A 98 -1.61 6.56 -8.78
C ALA A 98 -0.38 6.87 -9.64
N TRP A 99 -0.49 7.82 -10.57
CA TRP A 99 0.65 8.23 -11.40
C TRP A 99 1.76 8.88 -10.57
N LEU A 100 1.43 9.84 -9.70
CA LEU A 100 2.42 10.51 -8.84
C LEU A 100 3.11 9.52 -7.89
N TYR A 101 2.34 8.63 -7.27
CA TYR A 101 2.91 7.60 -6.42
C TYR A 101 3.81 6.64 -7.19
N LYS A 102 3.48 6.30 -8.45
CA LYS A 102 4.36 5.50 -9.32
C LYS A 102 5.68 6.22 -9.63
N GLU A 103 5.66 7.51 -9.94
CA GLU A 103 6.90 8.29 -10.14
C GLU A 103 7.73 8.37 -8.85
N PHE A 104 7.08 8.55 -7.71
CA PHE A 104 7.75 8.52 -6.41
C PHE A 104 8.33 7.14 -6.09
N ALA A 105 7.59 6.06 -6.32
CA ALA A 105 8.05 4.70 -6.02
C ALA A 105 9.26 4.28 -6.88
N THR A 106 9.42 4.84 -8.08
CA THR A 106 10.53 4.52 -8.98
C THR A 106 11.77 5.38 -8.76
N GLY A 107 11.62 6.66 -8.40
CA GLY A 107 12.74 7.60 -8.29
C GLY A 107 12.76 8.47 -7.03
N GLY A 108 11.91 8.15 -6.05
CA GLY A 108 11.81 8.83 -4.76
C GLY A 108 11.35 10.28 -4.88
N ALA A 109 11.66 11.07 -3.85
CA ALA A 109 11.36 12.50 -3.81
C ALA A 109 12.05 13.28 -4.95
N ALA A 110 13.22 12.82 -5.40
CA ALA A 110 13.93 13.43 -6.51
C ALA A 110 13.14 13.37 -7.83
N ALA A 111 12.42 12.26 -8.10
CA ALA A 111 11.57 12.15 -9.29
C ALA A 111 10.41 13.15 -9.26
N ILE A 112 9.77 13.32 -8.11
CA ILE A 112 8.68 14.32 -7.96
C ILE A 112 9.21 15.73 -8.18
N ARG A 113 10.37 16.08 -7.60
CA ARG A 113 10.98 17.40 -7.81
C ARG A 113 11.41 17.65 -9.25
N ALA A 114 11.71 16.60 -10.00
CA ALA A 114 12.09 16.69 -11.41
C ALA A 114 10.89 16.94 -12.34
N LEU A 115 9.65 16.80 -11.85
CA LEU A 115 8.45 17.03 -12.65
C LEU A 115 8.28 18.48 -13.08
N ASP A 116 8.65 19.43 -12.22
CA ASP A 116 8.47 20.86 -12.48
C ASP A 116 9.48 21.71 -11.68
N ALA A 117 9.91 22.83 -12.25
CA ALA A 117 10.79 23.78 -11.59
C ALA A 117 10.16 24.42 -10.34
N ALA A 118 8.83 24.42 -10.24
CA ALA A 118 8.10 24.86 -9.06
C ALA A 118 8.47 24.07 -7.79
N PHE A 119 8.93 22.82 -7.95
CA PHE A 119 9.40 21.98 -6.84
C PHE A 119 10.90 22.14 -6.56
N SER A 120 11.60 23.02 -7.29
CA SER A 120 13.03 23.28 -7.08
C SER A 120 13.25 23.91 -5.70
N GLY A 121 14.15 23.31 -4.91
CA GLY A 121 14.45 23.75 -3.54
C GLY A 121 13.68 23.02 -2.44
N PHE A 122 12.71 22.17 -2.77
CA PHE A 122 12.10 21.30 -1.77
C PHE A 122 13.11 20.26 -1.29
N THR A 123 13.11 19.99 0.01
CA THR A 123 13.80 18.83 0.60
C THR A 123 13.04 17.54 0.29
N ASP A 124 13.66 16.38 0.53
CA ASP A 124 12.98 15.09 0.40
C ASP A 124 11.75 14.99 1.30
N GLN A 125 11.88 15.44 2.56
CA GLN A 125 10.79 15.50 3.52
C GLN A 125 9.63 16.38 3.02
N GLN A 126 9.90 17.64 2.65
CA GLN A 126 8.86 18.55 2.14
C GLN A 126 8.18 18.02 0.88
N THR A 127 8.91 17.28 0.04
CA THR A 127 8.34 16.64 -1.15
C THR A 127 7.36 15.53 -0.77
N ARG A 128 7.72 14.71 0.23
CA ARG A 128 6.86 13.64 0.75
C ARG A 128 5.64 14.21 1.46
N GLU A 129 5.81 15.26 2.27
CA GLU A 129 4.71 16.00 2.90
C GLU A 129 3.75 16.58 1.86
N LEU A 130 4.28 17.20 0.80
CA LEU A 130 3.46 17.72 -0.29
C LEU A 130 2.68 16.60 -0.99
N LEU A 131 3.30 15.45 -1.22
CA LEU A 131 2.64 14.30 -1.84
C LEU A 131 1.54 13.72 -0.93
N GLN A 132 1.81 13.54 0.37
CA GLN A 132 0.81 13.08 1.34
C GLN A 132 -0.39 14.04 1.40
N ARG A 133 -0.13 15.35 1.43
CA ARG A 133 -1.16 16.39 1.42
C ARG A 133 -1.96 16.39 0.12
N TYR A 134 -1.32 16.18 -1.03
CA TYR A 134 -2.01 16.03 -2.30
C TYR A 134 -2.93 14.80 -2.31
N ILE A 135 -2.46 13.67 -1.76
CA ILE A 135 -3.27 12.45 -1.66
C ILE A 135 -4.52 12.72 -0.82
N TRP A 136 -4.36 13.34 0.35
CA TRP A 136 -5.48 13.73 1.19
C TRP A 136 -6.39 14.78 0.55
N ASP A 137 -5.89 15.73 -0.23
CA ASP A 137 -6.76 16.65 -0.97
C ASP A 137 -7.65 15.92 -1.99
N ARG A 138 -7.12 14.86 -2.62
CA ARG A 138 -7.83 14.08 -3.64
C ARG A 138 -8.74 13.00 -3.08
N PHE A 139 -8.48 12.51 -1.85
CA PHE A 139 -9.18 11.37 -1.25
C PHE A 139 -9.81 11.64 0.12
N ALA A 140 -9.37 12.63 0.89
CA ALA A 140 -9.98 12.91 2.17
C ALA A 140 -11.26 13.73 1.99
N ILE A 141 -12.22 13.51 2.89
CA ILE A 141 -13.28 14.49 3.16
C ILE A 141 -12.56 15.78 3.57
N PRO A 142 -12.95 16.97 3.06
CA PRO A 142 -12.42 18.22 3.57
C PRO A 142 -12.71 18.26 5.06
N SER A 143 -11.72 17.92 5.88
CA SER A 143 -11.74 18.27 7.28
C SER A 143 -11.86 19.79 7.28
N ASN A 144 -12.74 20.28 8.13
CA ASN A 144 -12.80 21.67 8.58
C ASN A 144 -11.46 22.20 9.15
N ASP A 145 -10.43 21.37 9.15
CA ASP A 145 -9.06 21.79 9.34
C ASP A 145 -8.66 22.77 8.25
N ASN A 146 -8.25 23.95 8.69
CA ASN A 146 -7.71 25.06 7.93
C ASN A 146 -6.41 24.73 7.15
N TRP A 147 -6.15 23.47 6.79
CA TRP A 147 -4.98 23.00 6.05
C TRP A 147 -4.88 23.61 4.65
N GLN A 148 -6.00 24.03 4.08
CA GLN A 148 -6.09 24.74 2.80
C GLN A 148 -5.73 26.23 2.90
N ASN A 149 -5.40 26.77 4.09
CA ASN A 149 -5.03 28.18 4.21
C ASN A 149 -3.56 28.42 3.83
N GLY A 150 -3.30 28.34 2.53
CA GLY A 150 -2.10 28.85 1.89
C GLY A 150 -2.23 28.78 0.38
N THR A 151 -2.17 29.92 -0.31
CA THR A 151 -2.12 30.00 -1.78
C THR A 151 -0.97 29.19 -2.41
N PHE A 152 0.02 28.81 -1.60
CA PHE A 152 1.16 27.99 -2.00
C PHE A 152 0.79 26.51 -2.23
N THR A 153 -0.08 25.90 -1.40
CA THR A 153 -0.47 24.49 -1.59
C THR A 153 -1.34 24.30 -2.83
N ASP A 154 -2.24 25.23 -3.11
CA ASP A 154 -3.13 25.15 -4.27
C ASP A 154 -2.36 25.19 -5.60
N ALA A 155 -1.41 26.12 -5.73
CA ALA A 155 -0.57 26.23 -6.93
C ALA A 155 0.31 24.98 -7.13
N MET A 156 0.82 24.38 -6.04
CA MET A 156 1.57 23.14 -6.12
C MET A 156 0.68 21.94 -6.49
N PHE A 157 -0.55 21.88 -5.98
CA PHE A 157 -1.51 20.84 -6.33
C PHE A 157 -1.98 20.94 -7.78
N ASP A 158 -2.17 22.16 -8.29
CA ASP A 158 -2.45 22.41 -9.70
C ASP A 158 -1.28 21.97 -10.58
N THR A 159 -0.04 22.24 -10.15
CA THR A 159 1.18 21.77 -10.83
C THR A 159 1.24 20.25 -10.85
N MET A 160 1.09 19.58 -9.70
CA MET A 160 1.05 18.12 -9.60
C MET A 160 -0.05 17.50 -10.48
N THR A 161 -1.23 18.12 -10.52
CA THR A 161 -2.36 17.70 -11.35
C THR A 161 -2.03 17.80 -12.85
N THR A 162 -1.44 18.93 -13.25
CA THR A 162 -1.01 19.18 -14.63
C THR A 162 0.04 18.16 -15.07
N GLN A 163 1.06 17.93 -14.23
CA GLN A 163 2.13 16.98 -14.53
C GLN A 163 1.60 15.54 -14.60
N ALA A 164 0.67 15.16 -13.71
CA ALA A 164 0.05 13.84 -13.75
C ALA A 164 -0.79 13.63 -15.04
N ASP A 165 -1.59 14.62 -15.44
CA ASP A 165 -2.36 14.54 -16.68
C ASP A 165 -1.45 14.47 -17.92
N ALA A 166 -0.40 15.30 -17.97
CA ALA A 166 0.59 15.29 -19.04
C ALA A 166 1.41 13.98 -19.10
N GLY A 167 1.68 13.38 -17.93
CA GLY A 167 2.44 12.14 -17.79
C GLY A 167 1.64 10.86 -18.05
N GLY A 168 0.35 10.96 -18.36
CA GLY A 168 -0.48 9.82 -18.72
C GLY A 168 -1.22 9.17 -17.54
N ALA A 169 -1.59 9.94 -16.51
CA ALA A 169 -2.49 9.47 -15.45
C ALA A 169 -3.77 8.82 -16.04
N GLN A 170 -4.27 9.31 -17.17
CA GLN A 170 -5.47 8.75 -17.82
C GLN A 170 -5.29 7.33 -18.38
N SER A 171 -4.06 6.82 -18.48
CA SER A 171 -3.75 5.49 -19.05
C SER A 171 -3.97 4.32 -18.09
N GLY A 172 -4.36 4.56 -16.83
CA GLY A 172 -4.70 3.51 -15.87
C GLY A 172 -4.08 3.75 -14.49
N LEU A 173 -3.96 2.67 -13.70
CA LEU A 173 -3.45 2.75 -12.33
C LEU A 173 -1.93 2.59 -12.21
N HIS A 174 -1.20 2.37 -13.30
CA HIS A 174 0.27 2.25 -13.28
C HIS A 174 0.79 1.22 -12.25
N ASN A 175 0.05 0.12 -12.12
CA ASN A 175 0.23 -0.92 -11.09
C ASN A 175 0.12 -0.46 -9.62
N VAL A 176 -0.31 0.76 -9.37
CA VAL A 176 -0.65 1.22 -8.02
C VAL A 176 -1.99 0.64 -7.59
N ARG A 177 -2.06 0.26 -6.31
CA ARG A 177 -3.21 -0.31 -5.62
C ARG A 177 -3.32 0.31 -4.23
N VAL A 178 -4.45 0.04 -3.59
CA VAL A 178 -4.66 0.30 -2.17
C VAL A 178 -4.38 -0.98 -1.40
N MET A 179 -3.64 -0.86 -0.31
CA MET A 179 -3.46 -1.88 0.72
C MET A 179 -4.37 -1.53 1.88
N ASN A 180 -5.46 -2.28 2.02
CA ASN A 180 -6.38 -2.17 3.15
C ASN A 180 -5.83 -3.05 4.28
N ILE A 181 -5.56 -2.46 5.44
CA ILE A 181 -4.98 -3.19 6.58
C ILE A 181 -6.05 -3.55 7.60
N TYR A 182 -5.85 -4.66 8.30
CA TYR A 182 -6.77 -5.21 9.30
C TYR A 182 -5.99 -5.71 10.51
N SER A 183 -6.63 -5.70 11.68
CA SER A 183 -6.09 -6.37 12.85
C SER A 183 -5.86 -7.86 12.55
N VAL A 184 -4.78 -8.43 13.10
CA VAL A 184 -4.43 -9.85 12.86
C VAL A 184 -5.58 -10.78 13.28
N GLY A 185 -5.97 -11.68 12.38
CA GLY A 185 -7.08 -12.61 12.56
C GLY A 185 -8.43 -12.08 12.05
N HIS A 186 -8.46 -10.86 11.52
CA HIS A 186 -9.66 -10.16 11.06
C HIS A 186 -9.54 -9.66 9.61
N ASN A 187 -8.72 -10.32 8.79
CA ASN A 187 -8.52 -9.91 7.40
C ASN A 187 -9.85 -9.82 6.61
N GLY A 188 -10.15 -8.62 6.09
CA GLY A 188 -11.39 -8.36 5.35
C GLY A 188 -12.63 -8.05 6.20
N ASP A 189 -12.49 -7.94 7.53
CA ASP A 189 -13.56 -7.51 8.43
C ASP A 189 -13.42 -6.00 8.70
N ASP A 190 -14.32 -5.20 8.11
CA ASP A 190 -14.28 -3.74 8.17
C ASP A 190 -14.34 -3.18 9.60
N ALA A 191 -14.92 -3.93 10.55
CA ALA A 191 -14.94 -3.52 11.96
C ALA A 191 -13.55 -3.52 12.62
N TYR A 192 -12.58 -4.18 11.99
CA TYR A 192 -11.18 -4.27 12.43
C TYR A 192 -10.21 -3.69 11.41
N GLY A 193 -10.74 -2.98 10.41
CA GLY A 193 -9.94 -2.27 9.43
C GLY A 193 -9.18 -1.12 10.08
N GLY A 194 -7.97 -0.89 9.58
CA GLY A 194 -7.20 0.31 9.85
C GLY A 194 -6.86 1.04 8.55
N GLN A 195 -5.96 2.00 8.67
CA GLN A 195 -5.55 2.92 7.61
C GLN A 195 -5.28 2.26 6.25
N ASP A 196 -5.92 2.81 5.22
CA ASP A 196 -5.61 2.48 3.84
C ASP A 196 -4.33 3.13 3.32
N MET A 197 -3.52 2.35 2.61
CA MET A 197 -2.17 2.69 2.18
C MET A 197 -1.99 2.54 0.66
N LEU A 198 -1.18 3.38 0.02
CA LEU A 198 -0.79 3.18 -1.39
C LEU A 198 0.31 2.12 -1.54
N VAL A 199 0.23 1.31 -2.60
CA VAL A 199 1.28 0.33 -2.89
C VAL A 199 1.42 0.06 -4.38
N ILE A 200 2.61 -0.30 -4.84
CA ILE A 200 2.87 -0.69 -6.24
C ILE A 200 2.97 -2.21 -6.40
N ILE A 201 2.42 -2.76 -7.49
CA ILE A 201 2.49 -4.18 -7.85
C ILE A 201 3.45 -4.42 -9.04
N PRO A 202 4.27 -5.49 -9.07
CA PRO A 202 4.50 -6.43 -7.98
C PRO A 202 4.96 -5.67 -6.74
N LEU A 203 4.50 -6.13 -5.57
CA LEU A 203 4.99 -5.59 -4.31
C LEU A 203 6.53 -5.59 -4.39
N PRO A 204 7.23 -4.61 -3.80
CA PRO A 204 8.69 -4.61 -3.68
C PRO A 204 9.19 -5.82 -2.85
N SER A 205 8.97 -7.03 -3.34
CA SER A 205 9.40 -8.30 -2.80
C SER A 205 10.02 -9.05 -3.97
N GLY A 206 11.30 -8.77 -4.17
CA GLY A 206 12.28 -9.50 -4.97
C GLY A 206 11.77 -10.30 -6.17
N ALA A 207 12.32 -9.97 -7.33
CA ALA A 207 12.49 -10.85 -8.49
C ALA A 207 13.10 -12.27 -8.21
N GLY A 208 13.26 -12.66 -6.93
CA GLY A 208 13.76 -13.94 -6.45
C GLY A 208 12.76 -15.10 -6.47
N LEU A 209 11.44 -14.88 -6.32
CA LEU A 209 10.49 -16.01 -6.30
C LEU A 209 10.25 -16.60 -7.70
N ALA A 210 10.32 -15.78 -8.76
CA ALA A 210 10.27 -16.26 -10.13
C ALA A 210 11.50 -17.11 -10.51
N SER A 211 12.66 -16.81 -9.93
CA SER A 211 13.91 -17.53 -10.20
C SER A 211 14.03 -18.85 -9.40
N VAL A 212 13.49 -18.93 -8.18
CA VAL A 212 13.41 -20.21 -7.43
C VAL A 212 12.43 -21.18 -8.10
N GLY A 213 11.30 -20.69 -8.62
CA GLY A 213 10.35 -21.53 -9.37
C GLY A 213 10.95 -22.13 -10.65
N LEU A 214 11.72 -21.34 -11.40
CA LEU A 214 12.39 -21.81 -12.63
C LEU A 214 13.60 -22.71 -12.35
N LEU A 215 14.38 -22.45 -11.31
CA LEU A 215 15.48 -23.33 -10.89
C LEU A 215 14.96 -24.67 -10.35
N GLY A 216 13.84 -24.67 -9.62
CA GLY A 216 13.16 -25.88 -9.16
C GLY A 216 12.66 -26.76 -10.32
N LEU A 217 12.05 -26.16 -11.35
CA LEU A 217 11.63 -26.86 -12.56
C LEU A 217 12.81 -27.40 -13.38
N ALA A 218 13.91 -26.64 -13.49
CA ALA A 218 15.12 -27.10 -14.17
C ALA A 218 15.80 -28.27 -13.44
N ALA A 219 15.85 -28.25 -12.11
CA ALA A 219 16.40 -29.34 -11.30
C ALA A 219 15.52 -30.60 -11.33
N ALA A 220 14.19 -30.45 -11.32
CA ALA A 220 13.26 -31.56 -11.44
C ALA A 220 13.31 -32.24 -12.82
N ARG A 221 13.52 -31.47 -13.89
CA ARG A 221 13.67 -32.01 -15.25
C ARG A 221 14.97 -32.79 -15.44
N ARG A 222 16.07 -32.40 -14.78
CA ARG A 222 17.34 -33.15 -14.80
C ARG A 222 17.31 -34.48 -14.05
N ARG A 223 16.34 -34.72 -13.16
CA ARG A 223 16.21 -36.00 -12.44
C ARG A 223 15.33 -37.02 -13.18
N ARG A 224 14.76 -36.66 -14.33
CA ARG A 224 13.89 -37.54 -15.15
C ARG A 224 14.48 -37.89 -16.52
N ALA A 225 15.69 -37.41 -16.82
CA ALA A 225 16.50 -37.83 -17.96
C ALA A 225 17.68 -38.66 -17.42
#